data_AF-A0A957JC86-F1
#
_entry.id   AF-A0A957JC86-F1
#
_cell.length_a   1.000
_cell.length_b   1.000
_cell.length_c   1.000
_cell.angle_alpha   90.00
_cell.angle_beta   90.00
_cell.angle_gamma   90.00
#
_symmetry.space_group_name_H-M   'P 1'
#
loop_
_entity.id
_entity.type
_entity.pdbx_description
1 polymer ?
#
loop_
_entity_poly.entity_id
_entity_poly.type
_entity_poly.pdbx_seq_one_letter_code
_entity_poly.pdbx_strand_id
1 'polypeptide(L)'
;LRGYAVNTSSSFAHELVNYGSGDPTQPPQLATAFSPNRVPPFAHFYRVYNWNWAPSPAPGSRGTPITTWPVTAIGFDVPAGETIRVPSSGYNIGGGMEAIVLYADANSVALRYAREDTGGGAGYTVHIDGICTDPNLLALYNQLDAANGPRYQYVPPANRPYSYDLPNLPAGKPVGVAGPGEVVLAIVDSGGFMDTRSCNEWWQIRPGYGGGCPPP
;
A
#
# COMPACT_ATOMS: atom_id res chain seq x y z
N LEU A 1 1.84 -6.40 5.42
CA LEU A 1 0.44 -6.83 5.71
C LEU A 1 0.47 -7.84 6.86
N ARG A 2 -0.57 -7.97 7.69
CA ARG A 2 -0.62 -9.00 8.77
C ARG A 2 -1.17 -10.36 8.27
N GLY A 3 -0.92 -10.66 7.00
CA GLY A 3 -1.42 -11.80 6.24
C GLY A 3 -2.74 -11.54 5.50
N TYR A 4 -3.04 -12.46 4.59
CA TYR A 4 -4.26 -12.48 3.78
C TYR A 4 -4.63 -13.93 3.41
N ALA A 5 -5.89 -14.15 3.03
CA ALA A 5 -6.43 -15.44 2.61
C ALA A 5 -6.94 -15.34 1.16
N VAL A 6 -6.61 -16.34 0.33
CA VAL A 6 -7.13 -16.42 -1.05
C VAL A 6 -8.66 -16.46 -0.98
N ASN A 7 -9.32 -15.70 -1.86
CA ASN A 7 -10.75 -15.76 -2.08
C ASN A 7 -11.02 -16.26 -3.51
N THR A 8 -11.42 -17.52 -3.63
CA THR A 8 -11.72 -18.17 -4.91
C THR A 8 -13.20 -18.14 -5.29
N SER A 9 -14.04 -17.35 -4.59
CA SER A 9 -15.48 -17.33 -4.88
C SER A 9 -15.73 -16.88 -6.31
N SER A 10 -16.63 -17.59 -7.01
CA SER A 10 -17.14 -17.21 -8.33
C SER A 10 -18.25 -16.15 -8.26
N SER A 11 -18.63 -15.71 -7.05
CA SER A 11 -19.74 -14.77 -6.83
C SER A 11 -19.37 -13.30 -7.09
N PHE A 12 -18.12 -12.98 -7.39
CA PHE A 12 -17.65 -11.64 -7.67
C PHE A 12 -16.83 -11.61 -8.96
N ALA A 13 -16.76 -10.44 -9.60
CA ALA A 13 -16.03 -10.27 -10.85
C ALA A 13 -14.50 -10.40 -10.63
N HIS A 14 -13.82 -11.23 -11.42
CA HIS A 14 -12.36 -11.40 -11.36
C HIS A 14 -11.65 -10.38 -12.26
N GLU A 15 -12.03 -9.11 -12.11
CA GLU A 15 -11.53 -7.97 -12.87
C GLU A 15 -11.62 -6.68 -12.05
N LEU A 16 -11.13 -5.56 -12.58
CA LEU A 16 -11.39 -4.24 -11.97
C LEU A 16 -12.90 -3.93 -11.97
N VAL A 17 -13.39 -3.30 -10.90
CA VAL A 17 -14.81 -3.03 -10.68
C VAL A 17 -15.06 -1.53 -10.55
N ASN A 18 -16.12 -1.05 -11.20
CA ASN A 18 -16.57 0.32 -11.04
C ASN A 18 -17.47 0.45 -9.81
N TYR A 19 -16.92 1.00 -8.72
CA TYR A 19 -17.66 1.38 -7.51
C TYR A 19 -17.98 2.90 -7.46
N GLY A 20 -17.69 3.65 -8.52
CA GLY A 20 -17.61 5.11 -8.48
C GLY A 20 -16.29 5.60 -7.85
N SER A 21 -16.23 6.89 -7.52
CA SER A 21 -15.10 7.51 -6.82
C SER A 21 -15.60 8.55 -5.82
N GLY A 22 -15.09 8.49 -4.60
CA GLY A 22 -15.27 9.49 -3.54
C GLY A 22 -14.18 10.55 -3.54
N ASP A 23 -12.97 10.22 -4.03
CA ASP A 23 -11.89 11.17 -4.29
C ASP A 23 -11.28 10.91 -5.68
N PRO A 24 -11.63 11.72 -6.69
CA PRO A 24 -11.15 11.48 -8.05
C PRO A 24 -9.74 12.04 -8.29
N THR A 25 -9.06 12.62 -7.31
CA THR A 25 -7.88 13.47 -7.57
C THR A 25 -6.60 13.02 -6.88
N GLN A 26 -6.68 12.57 -5.63
CA GLN A 26 -5.50 12.24 -4.85
C GLN A 26 -5.25 10.75 -4.54
N PRO A 27 -6.09 9.77 -4.89
CA PRO A 27 -5.80 8.39 -4.52
C PRO A 27 -4.54 7.87 -5.23
N PRO A 28 -3.73 7.01 -4.58
CA PRO A 28 -2.58 6.36 -5.20
C PRO A 28 -2.99 5.54 -6.43
N GLN A 29 -2.29 5.74 -7.54
CA GLN A 29 -2.56 5.10 -8.81
C GLN A 29 -1.71 3.84 -8.98
N LEU A 30 -2.27 2.68 -8.65
CA LEU A 30 -1.53 1.42 -8.51
C LEU A 30 -0.82 0.97 -9.80
N ALA A 31 -1.35 1.29 -10.98
CA ALA A 31 -0.71 0.96 -12.24
C ALA A 31 0.68 1.60 -12.42
N THR A 32 0.93 2.72 -11.73
CA THR A 32 2.20 3.46 -11.79
C THR A 32 3.29 2.87 -10.92
N ALA A 33 2.97 1.84 -10.11
CA ALA A 33 3.97 1.03 -9.43
C ALA A 33 4.84 0.21 -10.40
N PHE A 34 4.34 -0.01 -11.63
CA PHE A 34 4.94 -0.86 -12.65
C PHE A 34 5.51 -0.03 -13.82
N SER A 35 6.45 -0.61 -14.57
CA SER A 35 7.06 0.06 -15.74
C SER A 35 7.06 -0.86 -16.98
N PRO A 36 6.38 -0.50 -18.08
CA PRO A 36 5.51 0.68 -18.23
C PRO A 36 4.29 0.62 -17.29
N ASN A 37 3.66 1.77 -17.05
CA ASN A 37 2.41 1.85 -16.29
C ASN A 37 1.40 0.90 -16.92
N ARG A 38 0.78 0.02 -16.13
CA ARG A 38 -0.21 -0.96 -16.61
C ARG A 38 -0.97 -1.60 -15.46
N VAL A 39 -2.05 -2.29 -15.79
CA VAL A 39 -2.66 -3.29 -14.90
C VAL A 39 -2.00 -4.63 -15.24
N PRO A 40 -1.13 -5.21 -14.38
CA PRO A 40 -0.58 -6.53 -14.65
C PRO A 40 -1.67 -7.60 -14.58
N PRO A 41 -1.43 -8.80 -15.14
CA PRO A 41 -2.34 -9.92 -14.98
C PRO A 41 -2.61 -10.23 -13.50
N PHE A 42 -3.88 -10.48 -13.17
CA PHE A 42 -4.26 -10.91 -11.83
C PHE A 42 -3.87 -12.38 -11.62
N ALA A 43 -3.09 -12.65 -10.59
CA ALA A 43 -2.76 -14.01 -10.17
C ALA A 43 -3.81 -14.55 -9.20
N HIS A 44 -4.09 -13.78 -8.14
CA HIS A 44 -5.05 -14.15 -7.10
C HIS A 44 -5.79 -12.95 -6.51
N PHE A 45 -6.97 -13.22 -5.97
CA PHE A 45 -7.75 -12.26 -5.20
C PHE A 45 -7.76 -12.66 -3.74
N TYR A 46 -7.62 -11.69 -2.85
CA TYR A 46 -7.39 -11.94 -1.43
C TYR A 46 -8.32 -11.14 -0.53
N ARG A 47 -8.53 -11.66 0.68
CA ARG A 47 -9.04 -10.92 1.84
C ARG A 47 -7.95 -10.84 2.90
N VAL A 48 -7.60 -9.61 3.28
CA VAL A 48 -6.67 -9.32 4.36
C VAL A 48 -7.30 -9.74 5.68
N TYR A 49 -6.50 -10.31 6.58
CA TYR A 49 -6.98 -10.64 7.93
C TYR A 49 -7.16 -9.37 8.77
N ASN A 50 -8.24 -9.31 9.54
CA ASN A 50 -8.37 -8.32 10.59
C ASN A 50 -7.31 -8.54 11.69
N TRP A 51 -7.10 -7.52 12.52
CA TRP A 51 -6.24 -7.63 13.70
C TRP A 51 -7.01 -7.39 14.99
N ASN A 52 -6.93 -8.37 15.89
CA ASN A 52 -7.49 -8.28 17.23
C ASN A 52 -6.44 -7.66 18.15
N TRP A 53 -6.58 -6.38 18.44
CA TRP A 53 -5.68 -5.64 19.32
C TRP A 53 -5.75 -6.18 20.75
N ALA A 54 -4.58 -6.29 21.41
CA ALA A 54 -4.48 -6.58 22.84
C ALA A 54 -4.10 -5.29 23.61
N PRO A 55 -4.33 -5.25 24.94
CA PRO A 55 -3.82 -4.16 25.76
C PRO A 55 -2.30 -4.04 25.64
N SER A 56 -1.81 -2.81 25.59
CA SER A 56 -0.37 -2.51 25.61
C SER A 56 0.29 -3.19 26.83
N PRO A 57 1.48 -3.81 26.67
CA PRO A 57 2.36 -3.79 25.49
C PRO A 57 2.15 -4.96 24.51
N ALA A 58 1.12 -5.79 24.68
CA ALA A 58 0.93 -6.96 23.83
C ALA A 58 0.49 -6.54 22.41
N PRO A 59 1.08 -7.10 21.35
CA PRO A 59 0.83 -6.66 19.97
C PRO A 59 -0.57 -7.01 19.44
N GLY A 60 -1.27 -7.98 20.05
CA GLY A 60 -2.54 -8.53 19.57
C GLY A 60 -2.37 -9.84 18.82
N SER A 61 -3.40 -10.23 18.07
CA SER A 61 -3.41 -11.48 17.28
C SER A 61 -4.18 -11.32 15.97
N ARG A 62 -3.88 -12.20 15.02
CA ARG A 62 -4.58 -12.26 13.73
C ARG A 62 -6.04 -12.71 13.94
N GLY A 63 -6.98 -11.95 13.40
CA GLY A 63 -8.40 -12.27 13.40
C GLY A 63 -8.84 -13.05 12.15
N THR A 64 -10.12 -12.95 11.81
CA THR A 64 -10.71 -13.52 10.59
C THR A 64 -10.48 -12.62 9.37
N PRO A 65 -10.60 -13.15 8.14
CA PRO A 65 -10.56 -12.32 6.92
C PRO A 65 -11.62 -11.21 6.96
N ILE A 66 -11.26 -10.02 6.47
CA ILE A 66 -12.19 -8.88 6.34
C ILE A 66 -13.22 -9.19 5.27
N THR A 67 -14.51 -9.04 5.61
CA THR A 67 -15.64 -9.39 4.73
C THR A 67 -16.38 -8.19 4.16
N THR A 68 -16.03 -6.96 4.54
CA THR A 68 -16.63 -5.71 4.03
C THR A 68 -16.56 -5.64 2.52
N TRP A 69 -15.45 -6.10 1.93
CA TRP A 69 -15.25 -6.20 0.50
C TRP A 69 -15.01 -7.66 0.06
N PRO A 70 -15.39 -8.05 -1.17
CA PRO A 70 -15.05 -9.35 -1.73
C PRO A 70 -13.54 -9.55 -1.81
N VAL A 71 -12.82 -8.49 -2.20
CA VAL A 71 -11.37 -8.48 -2.38
C VAL A 71 -10.84 -7.28 -1.63
N THR A 72 -9.80 -7.45 -0.82
CA THR A 72 -9.11 -6.33 -0.15
C THR A 72 -7.60 -6.31 -0.43
N ALA A 73 -7.13 -7.25 -1.25
CA ALA A 73 -5.78 -7.27 -1.80
C ALA A 73 -5.79 -8.08 -3.11
N ILE A 74 -4.89 -7.75 -4.04
CA ILE A 74 -4.75 -8.42 -5.33
C ILE A 74 -3.30 -8.86 -5.48
N GLY A 75 -3.08 -10.13 -5.83
CA GLY A 75 -1.81 -10.64 -6.29
C GLY A 75 -1.67 -10.44 -7.79
N PHE A 76 -0.52 -9.93 -8.22
CA PHE A 76 -0.19 -9.67 -9.61
C PHE A 76 0.91 -10.60 -10.09
N ASP A 77 0.69 -11.22 -11.24
CA ASP A 77 1.73 -11.98 -11.95
C ASP A 77 2.66 -11.00 -12.65
N VAL A 78 3.84 -10.78 -12.05
CA VAL A 78 4.89 -9.90 -12.58
C VAL A 78 6.22 -10.65 -12.59
N PRO A 79 7.06 -10.46 -13.62
CA PRO A 79 8.36 -11.10 -13.67
C PRO A 79 9.20 -10.80 -12.43
N ALA A 80 9.77 -11.84 -11.84
CA ALA A 80 10.74 -11.70 -10.75
C ALA A 80 11.89 -10.76 -11.19
N GLY A 81 12.27 -9.84 -10.32
CA GLY A 81 13.25 -8.80 -10.62
C GLY A 81 12.69 -7.53 -11.27
N GLU A 82 11.39 -7.47 -11.61
CA GLU A 82 10.78 -6.21 -12.07
C GLU A 82 10.80 -5.15 -10.96
N THR A 83 11.31 -3.96 -11.26
CA THR A 83 11.32 -2.83 -10.31
C THR A 83 9.89 -2.44 -9.91
N ILE A 84 9.61 -2.46 -8.62
CA ILE A 84 8.37 -1.96 -8.03
C ILE A 84 8.62 -0.57 -7.44
N ARG A 85 7.71 0.36 -7.73
CA ARG A 85 7.85 1.79 -7.41
C ARG A 85 6.74 2.27 -6.49
N VAL A 86 6.99 3.41 -5.83
CA VAL A 86 5.94 4.18 -5.15
C VAL A 86 4.86 4.56 -6.17
N PRO A 87 3.60 4.10 -5.99
CA PRO A 87 2.49 4.55 -6.82
C PRO A 87 2.37 6.08 -6.76
N SER A 88 2.20 6.73 -7.90
CA SER A 88 1.95 8.16 -7.98
C SER A 88 0.59 8.52 -7.38
N SER A 89 0.55 9.66 -6.72
CA SER A 89 -0.63 10.29 -6.13
C SER A 89 -0.56 11.80 -6.35
N GLY A 90 -1.67 12.51 -6.19
CA GLY A 90 -1.66 13.98 -6.10
C GLY A 90 -1.19 14.52 -4.74
N TYR A 91 -0.89 13.67 -3.76
CA TYR A 91 -0.46 14.09 -2.44
C TYR A 91 0.91 14.76 -2.45
N ASN A 92 1.04 15.82 -1.66
CA ASN A 92 2.32 16.48 -1.40
C ASN A 92 2.56 16.52 0.11
N ILE A 93 3.50 15.70 0.57
CA ILE A 93 3.94 15.69 1.97
C ILE A 93 5.20 16.55 2.16
N GLY A 94 5.38 17.60 1.36
CA GLY A 94 6.49 18.54 1.42
C GLY A 94 7.80 18.03 0.81
N GLY A 95 8.66 18.96 0.38
CA GLY A 95 10.00 18.62 -0.14
C GLY A 95 10.01 17.78 -1.42
N GLY A 96 8.91 17.78 -2.17
CA GLY A 96 8.74 16.94 -3.38
C GLY A 96 8.45 15.47 -3.11
N MET A 97 8.08 15.12 -1.87
CA MET A 97 7.76 13.75 -1.46
C MET A 97 6.25 13.50 -1.47
N GLU A 98 5.83 12.25 -1.70
CA GLU A 98 4.41 11.86 -1.70
C GLU A 98 4.04 10.92 -0.55
N ALA A 99 4.96 10.07 -0.13
CA ALA A 99 4.69 9.05 0.88
C ALA A 99 5.81 8.94 1.92
N ILE A 100 5.43 8.60 3.15
CA ILE A 100 6.35 8.08 4.17
C ILE A 100 6.30 6.54 4.16
N VAL A 101 7.40 5.90 4.55
CA VAL A 101 7.48 4.45 4.71
C VAL A 101 7.16 4.09 6.16
N LEU A 102 5.91 3.68 6.43
CA LEU A 102 5.46 3.29 7.78
C LEU A 102 6.06 1.96 8.24
N TYR A 103 6.32 1.09 7.28
CA TYR A 103 6.83 -0.25 7.50
C TYR A 103 7.67 -0.71 6.33
N ALA A 104 8.79 -1.37 6.63
CA ALA A 104 9.55 -2.15 5.68
C ALA A 104 10.13 -3.39 6.36
N ASP A 105 10.06 -4.51 5.67
CA ASP A 105 10.90 -5.68 5.95
C ASP A 105 11.57 -6.15 4.66
N ALA A 106 12.19 -7.33 4.68
CA ALA A 106 12.85 -7.89 3.51
C ALA A 106 11.92 -8.07 2.31
N ASN A 107 10.62 -8.27 2.55
CA ASN A 107 9.68 -8.75 1.54
C ASN A 107 8.49 -7.82 1.29
N SER A 108 8.32 -6.77 2.10
CA SER A 108 7.15 -5.92 2.05
C SER A 108 7.43 -4.50 2.52
N VAL A 109 6.63 -3.56 2.01
CA VAL A 109 6.61 -2.16 2.43
C VAL A 109 5.18 -1.67 2.63
N ALA A 110 5.00 -0.69 3.52
CA ALA A 110 3.76 0.07 3.66
C ALA A 110 4.05 1.57 3.45
N LEU A 111 3.42 2.13 2.42
CA LEU A 111 3.59 3.51 1.98
C LEU A 111 2.37 4.33 2.39
N ARG A 112 2.59 5.39 3.15
CA ARG A 112 1.52 6.25 3.66
C ARG A 112 1.55 7.60 2.97
N TYR A 113 0.43 7.94 2.33
CA TYR A 113 0.21 9.20 1.62
C TYR A 113 -0.38 10.23 2.58
N ALA A 114 0.38 10.50 3.63
CA ALA A 114 0.23 11.62 4.56
C ALA A 114 1.51 11.69 5.40
N ARG A 115 1.58 12.66 6.30
CA ARG A 115 2.77 12.84 7.14
C ARG A 115 2.71 12.02 8.41
N GLU A 116 1.53 11.63 8.88
CA GLU A 116 1.36 10.99 10.18
C GLU A 116 1.85 9.54 10.18
N ASP A 117 2.59 9.18 11.24
CA ASP A 117 2.99 7.81 11.56
C ASP A 117 1.80 6.98 12.09
N THR A 118 0.76 6.82 11.26
CA THR A 118 -0.41 5.97 11.54
C THR A 118 -1.08 5.53 10.25
N GLY A 119 -1.49 4.25 10.20
CA GLY A 119 -2.32 3.72 9.13
C GLY A 119 -3.83 3.99 9.30
N GLY A 120 -4.25 4.54 10.45
CA GLY A 120 -5.67 4.75 10.78
C GLY A 120 -6.17 6.19 10.63
N GLY A 121 -5.30 7.14 10.29
CA GLY A 121 -5.66 8.55 10.08
C GLY A 121 -6.16 8.83 8.67
N ALA A 122 -6.65 10.05 8.43
CA ALA A 122 -7.15 10.49 7.13
C ALA A 122 -6.09 10.38 6.02
N GLY A 123 -6.45 9.79 4.88
CA GLY A 123 -5.58 9.56 3.73
C GLY A 123 -5.31 8.07 3.51
N TYR A 124 -4.40 7.78 2.56
CA TYR A 124 -4.21 6.43 2.05
C TYR A 124 -2.96 5.73 2.58
N THR A 125 -3.01 4.42 2.74
CA THR A 125 -1.84 3.55 2.91
C THR A 125 -1.86 2.45 1.86
N VAL A 126 -0.79 2.35 1.06
CA VAL A 126 -0.59 1.24 0.13
C VAL A 126 0.34 0.22 0.79
N HIS A 127 -0.10 -1.02 0.87
CA HIS A 127 0.75 -2.13 1.24
C HIS A 127 1.21 -2.86 -0.02
N ILE A 128 2.50 -3.19 -0.06
CA ILE A 128 3.15 -3.96 -1.12
C ILE A 128 3.84 -5.13 -0.44
N ASP A 129 3.54 -6.35 -0.88
CA ASP A 129 4.11 -7.60 -0.38
C ASP A 129 4.57 -8.47 -1.55
N GLY A 130 5.44 -9.45 -1.29
CA GLY A 130 6.02 -10.30 -2.34
C GLY A 130 7.12 -9.62 -3.15
N ILE A 131 7.82 -8.66 -2.57
CA ILE A 131 8.98 -7.98 -3.20
C ILE A 131 10.29 -8.44 -2.55
N CYS A 132 11.42 -8.09 -3.14
CA CYS A 132 12.69 -7.94 -2.45
C CYS A 132 12.86 -6.43 -2.22
N THR A 133 12.63 -5.96 -0.99
CA THR A 133 12.74 -4.54 -0.63
C THR A 133 14.15 -4.03 -0.90
N ASP A 134 14.26 -2.79 -1.40
CA ASP A 134 15.56 -2.14 -1.60
C ASP A 134 16.37 -2.17 -0.29
N PRO A 135 17.59 -2.73 -0.28
CA PRO A 135 18.33 -2.94 0.96
C PRO A 135 18.74 -1.64 1.64
N ASN A 136 18.92 -0.54 0.90
CA ASN A 136 19.22 0.76 1.50
C ASN A 136 17.96 1.37 2.12
N LEU A 137 16.80 1.21 1.48
CA LEU A 137 15.52 1.62 2.06
C LEU A 137 15.24 0.86 3.35
N LEU A 138 15.43 -0.46 3.35
CA LEU A 138 15.24 -1.30 4.53
C LEU A 138 16.24 -0.94 5.65
N ALA A 139 17.51 -0.72 5.31
CA ALA A 139 18.51 -0.29 6.28
C ALA A 139 18.15 1.06 6.93
N LEU A 140 17.71 2.04 6.12
CA LEU A 140 17.28 3.33 6.62
C LEU A 140 16.04 3.21 7.50
N TYR A 141 15.04 2.43 7.08
CA TYR A 141 13.85 2.16 7.90
C TYR A 141 14.23 1.56 9.26
N ASN A 142 15.05 0.50 9.27
CA ASN A 142 15.49 -0.16 10.50
C ASN A 142 16.30 0.77 11.42
N GLN A 143 17.12 1.66 10.86
CA GLN A 143 17.86 2.66 11.64
C GLN A 143 16.89 3.63 12.34
N LEU A 144 15.86 4.07 11.62
CA LEU A 144 14.89 5.04 12.13
C LEU A 144 13.89 4.41 13.13
N ASP A 145 13.53 3.14 12.89
CA ASP A 145 12.62 2.32 13.71
C ASP A 145 13.32 1.54 14.84
N ALA A 146 14.62 1.75 15.06
CA ALA A 146 15.30 1.12 16.18
C ALA A 146 14.69 1.59 17.52
N ALA A 147 14.84 0.79 18.59
CA ALA A 147 14.32 1.16 19.92
C ALA A 147 14.87 2.49 20.46
N ASN A 148 16.07 2.88 20.05
CA ASN A 148 16.71 4.17 20.32
C ASN A 148 16.67 5.14 19.13
N GLY A 149 15.95 4.77 18.08
CA GLY A 149 15.78 5.55 16.86
C GLY A 149 14.90 6.78 17.08
N PRO A 150 14.95 7.73 16.13
CA PRO A 150 14.21 8.98 16.23
C PRO A 150 12.69 8.81 16.15
N ARG A 151 12.16 7.74 15.52
CA ARG A 151 10.70 7.49 15.38
C ARG A 151 9.95 7.55 16.71
N TYR A 152 10.53 7.00 17.78
CA TYR A 152 9.90 6.89 19.09
C TYR A 152 10.20 8.06 20.03
N GLN A 153 10.92 9.08 19.56
CA GLN A 153 11.17 10.28 20.34
C GLN A 153 9.92 11.14 20.37
N TYR A 154 9.32 11.28 21.56
CA TYR A 154 8.17 12.17 21.73
C TYR A 154 8.60 13.63 21.55
N VAL A 155 8.07 14.27 20.51
CA VAL A 155 8.14 15.72 20.34
C VAL A 155 6.78 16.34 20.66
N PRO A 156 6.70 17.32 21.60
CA PRO A 156 5.45 18.02 21.92
C PRO A 156 4.85 18.67 20.67
N PRO A 157 3.51 18.68 20.49
CA PRO A 157 2.86 19.19 19.28
C PRO A 157 3.33 20.59 18.83
N ALA A 158 3.60 21.50 19.76
CA ALA A 158 4.07 22.85 19.47
C ALA A 158 5.49 22.91 18.85
N ASN A 159 6.27 21.84 19.04
CA ASN A 159 7.66 21.74 18.60
C ASN A 159 7.86 20.66 17.54
N ARG A 160 6.80 19.96 17.12
CA ARG A 160 6.92 18.90 16.12
C ARG A 160 7.42 19.53 14.83
N PRO A 161 8.62 19.15 14.33
CA PRO A 161 8.89 19.41 12.93
C PRO A 161 7.74 18.78 12.15
N TYR A 162 7.32 19.44 11.08
CA TYR A 162 6.19 18.96 10.27
C TYR A 162 6.51 17.60 9.59
N SER A 163 7.71 17.03 9.80
CA SER A 163 8.25 15.79 9.27
C SER A 163 8.37 14.76 10.41
N TYR A 164 7.84 13.56 10.20
CA TYR A 164 8.13 12.42 11.08
C TYR A 164 9.46 11.78 10.64
N ASP A 165 10.16 11.16 11.59
CA ASP A 165 11.50 10.59 11.38
C ASP A 165 11.42 9.20 10.75
N LEU A 166 10.76 9.09 9.60
CA LEU A 166 10.68 7.89 8.76
C LEU A 166 11.19 8.21 7.35
N PRO A 167 11.53 7.20 6.53
CA PRO A 167 11.93 7.45 5.15
C PRO A 167 10.77 8.08 4.36
N ASN A 168 11.07 9.13 3.59
CA ASN A 168 10.11 9.77 2.69
C ASN A 168 10.51 9.51 1.24
N LEU A 169 9.54 9.23 0.38
CA LEU A 169 9.76 8.88 -1.01
C LEU A 169 8.90 9.74 -1.94
N PRO A 170 9.45 10.20 -3.08
CA PRO A 170 8.67 10.81 -4.14
C PRO A 170 7.95 9.74 -4.97
N ALA A 171 6.95 10.16 -5.76
CA ALA A 171 6.34 9.31 -6.80
C ALA A 171 7.38 8.60 -7.66
N GLY A 172 7.10 7.35 -8.02
CA GLY A 172 7.91 6.59 -8.98
C GLY A 172 9.29 6.16 -8.46
N LYS A 173 9.65 6.50 -7.21
CA LYS A 173 10.88 6.02 -6.58
C LYS A 173 10.80 4.49 -6.41
N PRO A 174 11.84 3.73 -6.80
CA PRO A 174 11.89 2.30 -6.51
C PRO A 174 11.83 2.02 -5.00
N VAL A 175 11.04 1.01 -4.62
CA VAL A 175 10.98 0.47 -3.25
C VAL A 175 11.59 -0.92 -3.14
N GLY A 176 11.81 -1.57 -4.28
CA GLY A 176 12.35 -2.91 -4.38
C GLY A 176 12.13 -3.49 -5.77
N VAL A 177 12.28 -4.80 -5.88
CA VAL A 177 11.97 -5.56 -7.10
C VAL A 177 10.97 -6.67 -6.77
N ALA A 178 10.19 -7.15 -7.73
CA ALA A 178 9.31 -8.30 -7.54
C ALA A 178 10.12 -9.53 -7.12
N GLY A 179 9.65 -10.22 -6.07
CA GLY A 179 10.17 -11.51 -5.67
C GLY A 179 9.71 -12.62 -6.64
N PRO A 180 10.04 -13.89 -6.36
CA PRO A 180 9.42 -15.01 -7.05
C PRO A 180 7.95 -15.13 -6.68
N GLY A 181 7.09 -15.46 -7.65
CA GLY A 181 5.65 -15.63 -7.44
C GLY A 181 4.87 -14.40 -7.88
N GLU A 182 4.20 -13.73 -6.94
CA GLU A 182 3.34 -12.58 -7.21
C GLU A 182 3.70 -11.39 -6.31
N VAL A 183 3.38 -10.18 -6.79
CA VAL A 183 3.39 -8.97 -5.96
C VAL A 183 1.97 -8.69 -5.51
N VAL A 184 1.76 -8.56 -4.20
CA VAL A 184 0.44 -8.33 -3.61
C VAL A 184 0.29 -6.86 -3.24
N LEU A 185 -0.75 -6.21 -3.75
CA LEU A 185 -1.10 -4.82 -3.39
C LEU A 185 -2.40 -4.79 -2.59
N ALA A 186 -2.44 -3.94 -1.56
CA ALA A 186 -3.64 -3.64 -0.78
C ALA A 186 -3.69 -2.15 -0.45
N ILE A 187 -4.88 -1.59 -0.30
CA ILE A 187 -5.07 -0.18 0.06
C ILE A 187 -5.91 -0.07 1.32
N VAL A 188 -5.48 0.79 2.22
CA VAL A 188 -6.26 1.33 3.33
C VAL A 188 -6.64 2.77 3.01
N ASP A 189 -7.91 3.11 3.17
CA ASP A 189 -8.41 4.48 3.21
C ASP A 189 -8.96 4.75 4.62
N SER A 190 -8.39 5.75 5.29
CA SER A 190 -8.90 6.28 6.56
C SER A 190 -9.16 5.19 7.62
N GLY A 191 -8.25 4.19 7.65
CA GLY A 191 -8.25 3.07 8.61
C GLY A 191 -8.97 1.79 8.17
N GLY A 192 -9.67 1.78 7.03
CA GLY A 192 -10.32 0.59 6.48
C GLY A 192 -9.62 0.04 5.26
N PHE A 193 -9.43 -1.28 5.18
CA PHE A 193 -9.03 -1.93 3.93
C PHE A 193 -10.15 -1.81 2.88
N MET A 194 -9.80 -1.37 1.69
CA MET A 194 -10.72 -1.10 0.59
C MET A 194 -10.71 -2.21 -0.46
N ASP A 195 -11.73 -2.24 -1.32
CA ASP A 195 -11.66 -3.09 -2.50
C ASP A 195 -10.62 -2.57 -3.48
N THR A 196 -9.50 -3.30 -3.56
CA THR A 196 -8.35 -2.93 -4.38
C THR A 196 -8.68 -2.94 -5.87
N ARG A 197 -9.83 -3.51 -6.28
CA ARG A 197 -10.29 -3.52 -7.69
C ARG A 197 -11.00 -2.22 -8.09
N SER A 198 -11.27 -1.28 -7.17
CA SER A 198 -12.01 -0.05 -7.49
C SER A 198 -11.30 0.78 -8.55
N CYS A 199 -11.78 0.75 -9.80
CA CYS A 199 -11.03 1.31 -10.92
C CYS A 199 -11.05 2.83 -11.01
N ASN A 200 -12.10 3.46 -10.51
CA ASN A 200 -12.22 4.92 -10.55
C ASN A 200 -11.54 5.60 -9.37
N GLU A 201 -11.05 4.83 -8.39
CA GLU A 201 -10.20 5.32 -7.31
C GLU A 201 -8.73 4.99 -7.61
N TRP A 202 -8.38 3.70 -7.64
CA TRP A 202 -6.98 3.26 -7.58
C TRP A 202 -6.31 3.04 -8.95
N TRP A 203 -7.11 3.03 -10.01
CA TRP A 203 -6.66 2.62 -11.35
C TRP A 203 -7.06 3.61 -12.43
N GLN A 204 -7.27 4.89 -12.11
CA GLN A 204 -7.59 5.92 -13.12
C GLN A 204 -6.53 5.96 -14.22
N ILE A 205 -5.26 5.81 -13.84
CA ILE A 205 -4.19 5.50 -14.78
C ILE A 205 -4.19 3.99 -15.02
N ARG A 206 -4.63 3.54 -16.20
CA ARG A 206 -4.68 2.12 -16.58
C ARG A 206 -4.52 1.91 -18.09
N PRO A 207 -3.42 2.37 -18.71
CA PRO A 207 -3.25 2.29 -20.16
C PRO A 207 -3.30 0.84 -20.63
N GLY A 208 -4.02 0.60 -21.74
CA GLY A 208 -4.17 -0.73 -22.34
C GLY A 208 -5.11 -1.69 -21.61
N TYR A 209 -5.73 -1.29 -20.49
CA TYR A 209 -6.72 -2.13 -19.81
C TYR A 209 -8.05 -2.15 -20.58
N GLY A 210 -8.49 -3.33 -21.02
CA GLY A 210 -9.72 -3.53 -21.80
C GLY A 210 -10.89 -4.15 -21.04
N GLY A 211 -10.83 -4.23 -19.71
CA GLY A 211 -11.89 -4.84 -18.89
C GLY A 211 -13.11 -3.94 -18.66
N GLY A 212 -14.04 -4.37 -17.79
CA GLY A 212 -15.36 -3.78 -17.59
C GLY A 212 -15.44 -2.38 -16.96
N CYS A 213 -14.33 -1.66 -16.85
CA CYS A 213 -14.31 -0.29 -16.36
C CYS A 213 -14.39 0.70 -17.53
N PRO A 214 -15.24 1.75 -17.44
CA PRO A 214 -15.29 2.78 -18.46
C PRO A 214 -13.91 3.43 -18.63
N PRO A 215 -13.58 4.03 -19.78
CA PRO A 215 -12.39 4.87 -19.90
C PRO A 215 -12.40 5.96 -18.81
N PRO A 216 -11.23 6.31 -18.24
CA PRO A 216 -11.12 7.43 -17.30
C PRO A 216 -11.52 8.76 -17.95
#